data_AF-A0A4Y2UN49-F1
#
_entry.id   AF-A0A4Y2UN49-F1
#
_cell.length_a   1.000
_cell.length_b   1.000
_cell.length_c   1.000
_cell.angle_alpha   90.00
_cell.angle_beta   90.00
_cell.angle_gamma   90.00
#
_symmetry.space_group_name_H-M   'P 1'
#
loop_
_entity.id
_entity.type
_entity.pdbx_description
1 polymer ?
#
loop_
_entity_poly.entity_id
_entity_poly.type
_entity_poly.pdbx_seq_one_letter_code
_entity_poly.pdbx_strand_id
1 'polypeptide(L)'
;MALDFELEHQLFSEIWILSDSRSVVQYLDNWRDVSDRRGMDIFNKLKTLCSSSVLHLQWIPSHVNLKYNNIADGLAKEGTTMPQAYVEPLTYLELYSRRKDFVYISWRHPPAH
;
A
#
# COMPACT_ATOMS: atom_id res chain seq x y z
N MET A 1 5.20 1.99 3.46
CA MET A 1 4.09 1.09 3.09
C MET A 1 2.79 1.90 3.04
N ALA A 2 1.69 1.38 2.47
CA ALA A 2 0.44 2.14 2.35
C ALA A 2 -0.11 2.66 3.69
N LEU A 3 0.03 1.88 4.76
CA LEU A 3 -0.36 2.29 6.12
C LEU A 3 0.50 3.43 6.68
N ASP A 4 1.80 3.46 6.36
CA ASP A 4 2.70 4.52 6.83
C ASP A 4 2.32 5.86 6.19
N PHE A 5 1.98 5.85 4.90
CA PHE A 5 1.53 7.03 4.18
C PHE A 5 0.26 7.62 4.82
N GLU A 6 -0.71 6.77 5.15
CA GLU A 6 -1.96 7.23 5.74
C GLU A 6 -1.78 7.72 7.18
N LEU A 7 -0.94 7.06 7.98
CA LEU A 7 -0.63 7.52 9.34
C LEU A 7 0.04 8.89 9.37
N GLU A 8 0.89 9.19 8.40
CA GLU A 8 1.60 10.47 8.31
C GLU A 8 0.69 11.61 7.87
N HIS A 9 -0.24 11.35 6.95
CA HIS A 9 -1.01 12.42 6.31
C HIS A 9 -2.45 12.52 6.83
N GLN A 10 -2.98 11.46 7.44
CA GLN A 10 -4.34 11.35 8.00
C GLN A 10 -5.41 11.95 7.06
N LEU A 11 -5.33 11.58 5.78
CA LEU A 11 -6.10 12.23 4.73
C LEU A 11 -7.55 11.74 4.69
N PHE A 12 -7.79 10.50 5.15
CA PHE A 12 -9.08 9.85 4.99
C PHE A 12 -9.68 9.46 6.34
N SER A 13 -10.93 9.88 6.54
CA SER A 13 -11.75 9.46 7.68
C SER A 13 -12.31 8.04 7.52
N GLU A 14 -12.31 7.50 6.30
CA GLU A 14 -12.78 6.16 5.99
C GLU A 14 -11.83 5.49 4.98
N ILE A 15 -11.35 4.30 5.33
CA ILE A 15 -10.30 3.58 4.61
C ILE A 15 -10.79 2.18 4.28
N TRP A 16 -10.73 1.82 2.99
CA TRP A 16 -11.07 0.48 2.51
C TRP A 16 -9.80 -0.25 2.03
N ILE A 17 -9.42 -1.30 2.75
CA ILE A 17 -8.34 -2.22 2.36
C ILE A 17 -8.98 -3.43 1.68
N LEU A 18 -8.78 -3.52 0.37
CA LEU A 18 -9.21 -4.66 -0.43
C LEU A 18 -8.01 -5.56 -0.71
N SER A 19 -8.11 -6.84 -0.37
CA SER A 19 -7.05 -7.81 -0.65
C SER A 19 -7.62 -9.09 -1.24
N ASP A 20 -7.02 -9.57 -2.32
CA ASP A 20 -7.33 -10.88 -2.89
C ASP A 20 -6.56 -12.03 -2.23
N SER A 21 -5.60 -11.68 -1.39
CA SER A 21 -4.77 -12.64 -0.69
C SER A 21 -5.51 -13.26 0.49
N ARG A 22 -5.86 -14.54 0.37
CA ARG A 22 -6.43 -15.33 1.47
C ARG A 22 -5.48 -15.40 2.67
N SER A 23 -4.17 -15.37 2.45
CA SER A 23 -3.20 -15.41 3.56
C SER A 23 -3.24 -14.12 4.38
N VAL A 24 -3.49 -12.96 3.79
CA VAL A 24 -3.64 -11.69 4.53
C VAL A 24 -4.86 -11.75 5.45
N VAL A 25 -5.98 -12.28 4.96
CA VAL A 25 -7.21 -12.44 5.76
C VAL A 25 -6.98 -13.39 6.93
N GLN A 26 -6.41 -14.57 6.66
CA GLN A 26 -6.11 -15.57 7.69
C GLN A 26 -5.10 -15.06 8.72
N TYR A 27 -4.12 -14.28 8.26
CA TYR A 27 -3.09 -13.72 9.11
C TYR A 27 -3.66 -12.64 10.05
N LEU A 28 -4.57 -11.80 9.56
CA LEU A 28 -5.23 -10.78 10.38
C LEU A 28 -6.26 -11.39 11.34
N ASP A 29 -6.91 -12.49 10.97
CA ASP A 29 -7.82 -13.22 11.85
C ASP A 29 -7.08 -13.91 12.99
N ASN A 30 -5.93 -14.56 12.69
CA ASN A 30 -5.10 -15.29 13.65
C ASN A 30 -3.92 -14.48 14.18
N TRP A 31 -3.98 -13.14 14.13
CA TRP A 31 -2.83 -12.27 14.38
C TRP A 31 -2.16 -12.51 15.74
N ARG A 32 -2.95 -12.89 16.76
CA ARG A 32 -2.48 -13.19 18.12
C ARG A 32 -1.56 -14.40 18.17
N ASP A 33 -1.83 -15.41 17.34
CA ASP A 33 -1.11 -16.67 17.34
C ASP A 33 0.20 -16.58 16.54
N VAL A 34 0.25 -15.70 15.53
CA VAL A 34 1.42 -15.55 14.67
C VAL A 34 2.45 -14.58 15.25
N SER A 35 2.00 -13.46 15.86
CA SER A 35 2.75 -12.47 16.66
C SER A 35 4.25 -12.24 16.33
N ASP A 36 4.65 -12.32 15.05
CA ASP A 36 6.00 -11.98 14.64
C ASP A 36 6.16 -10.44 14.63
N ARG A 37 7.41 -9.96 14.65
CA ARG A 37 7.68 -8.52 14.75
C ARG A 37 6.97 -7.71 13.65
N ARG A 38 6.92 -8.24 12.42
CA ARG A 38 6.30 -7.57 11.27
C ARG A 38 4.78 -7.54 11.39
N GLY A 39 4.15 -8.63 11.82
CA GLY A 39 2.71 -8.68 12.07
C GLY A 39 2.27 -7.71 13.14
N MET A 40 3.02 -7.65 14.24
CA MET A 40 2.72 -6.74 15.34
C MET A 40 2.85 -5.27 14.90
N ASP A 41 3.85 -4.94 14.08
CA ASP A 41 4.01 -3.59 13.50
C ASP A 41 2.80 -3.21 12.63
N ILE A 42 2.40 -4.10 11.70
CA ILE A 42 1.22 -3.89 10.86
C ILE A 42 -0.04 -3.73 11.72
N PHE A 43 -0.26 -4.60 12.70
CA PHE A 43 -1.41 -4.55 13.59
C PHE A 43 -1.45 -3.24 14.39
N ASN A 44 -0.33 -2.80 14.95
CA ASN A 44 -0.24 -1.54 15.70
C ASN A 44 -0.53 -0.33 14.80
N LYS A 45 -0.10 -0.36 13.53
CA LYS A 45 -0.43 0.67 12.55
C LYS A 45 -1.92 0.71 12.23
N LEU A 46 -2.53 -0.45 11.97
CA LEU A 46 -3.98 -0.56 11.75
C LEU A 46 -4.77 -0.09 12.98
N LYS A 47 -4.33 -0.47 14.18
CA LYS A 47 -4.94 -0.03 15.45
C LYS A 47 -4.86 1.48 15.62
N THR A 48 -3.72 2.08 15.29
CA THR A 48 -3.55 3.54 15.32
C THR A 48 -4.49 4.22 14.32
N LEU A 49 -4.62 3.70 13.09
CA LEU A 49 -5.55 4.24 12.10
C LEU A 49 -7.01 4.14 12.56
N CYS A 50 -7.40 3.06 13.22
CA CYS A 50 -8.75 2.93 13.80
C CYS A 50 -9.07 3.99 14.87
N SER A 51 -8.07 4.70 15.41
CA SER A 51 -8.32 5.80 16.35
C SER A 51 -8.80 7.09 15.69
N SER A 52 -8.48 7.27 14.40
CA SER A 52 -8.79 8.49 13.63
C SER A 52 -9.74 8.24 12.45
N SER A 53 -9.83 7.00 11.99
CA SER A 53 -10.51 6.64 10.75
C SER A 53 -11.30 5.33 10.90
N VAL A 54 -12.39 5.21 10.16
CA VAL A 54 -13.12 3.94 10.03
C VAL A 54 -12.37 3.06 9.04
N LEU A 55 -11.99 1.87 9.49
CA LEU A 55 -11.22 0.93 8.68
C LEU A 55 -12.08 -0.27 8.28
N HIS A 56 -12.18 -0.51 6.97
CA HIS A 56 -12.81 -1.68 6.39
C HIS A 56 -11.75 -2.57 5.74
N LEU A 57 -11.70 -3.83 6.14
CA LEU A 57 -10.90 -4.86 5.48
C LEU A 57 -11.82 -5.83 4.77
N GLN A 58 -11.64 -5.99 3.46
CA GLN A 58 -12.46 -6.90 2.67
C GLN A 58 -11.63 -7.78 1.76
N TRP A 59 -11.94 -9.08 1.80
CA TRP A 59 -11.42 -10.03 0.84
C TRP A 59 -12.14 -9.90 -0.50
N ILE A 60 -11.38 -9.89 -1.59
CA ILE A 60 -11.91 -9.87 -2.97
C ILE A 60 -11.41 -11.09 -3.75
N PRO A 61 -12.12 -11.58 -4.78
CA PRO A 61 -11.62 -12.68 -5.60
C PRO A 61 -10.58 -12.17 -6.61
N SER A 62 -9.42 -12.83 -6.71
CA SER A 62 -8.29 -12.40 -7.57
C SER A 62 -8.59 -12.37 -9.07
N HIS A 63 -9.60 -13.12 -9.52
CA HIS A 63 -9.94 -13.30 -10.94
C HIS A 63 -11.17 -12.52 -11.39
N VAL A 64 -11.80 -11.73 -10.51
CA VAL A 64 -12.75 -10.71 -10.96
C VAL A 64 -11.88 -9.58 -11.49
N ASN A 65 -12.11 -9.18 -12.74
CA ASN A 65 -11.32 -8.22 -13.51
C ASN A 65 -11.37 -6.78 -12.94
N LEU A 66 -11.05 -6.63 -11.65
CA LEU A 66 -11.00 -5.40 -10.91
C LEU A 66 -9.73 -4.69 -11.35
N LYS A 67 -9.90 -3.70 -12.23
CA LYS A 67 -8.83 -2.89 -12.82
C LYS A 67 -7.77 -2.47 -11.79
N TYR A 68 -8.19 -2.07 -10.59
CA TYR A 68 -7.30 -1.61 -9.53
C TYR A 68 -6.49 -2.72 -8.88
N ASN A 69 -7.01 -3.95 -8.79
CA ASN A 69 -6.25 -5.09 -8.28
C ASN A 69 -5.11 -5.46 -9.23
N ASN A 70 -5.37 -5.47 -10.55
CA ASN A 70 -4.35 -5.72 -11.56
C ASN A 70 -3.25 -4.64 -11.56
N ILE A 71 -3.62 -3.37 -11.32
CA ILE A 71 -2.65 -2.28 -11.16
C ILE A 71 -1.81 -2.50 -9.90
N ALA A 72 -2.43 -2.85 -8.77
CA ALA A 72 -1.73 -3.11 -7.52
C ALA A 72 -0.74 -4.29 -7.64
N ASP A 73 -1.15 -5.39 -8.28
CA ASP A 73 -0.29 -6.55 -8.56
C ASP A 73 0.87 -6.18 -9.50
N GLY A 74 0.59 -5.41 -10.56
CA GLY A 74 1.62 -4.89 -11.47
C GLY A 74 2.66 -4.03 -10.74
N LEU A 75 2.21 -3.12 -9.87
CA LEU A 75 3.08 -2.27 -9.05
C LEU A 75 3.89 -3.09 -8.02
N ALA A 76 3.29 -4.11 -7.42
CA ALA A 76 3.98 -5.00 -6.50
C ALA A 76 5.10 -5.76 -7.22
N LYS A 77 4.84 -6.31 -8.41
CA LYS A 77 5.84 -6.97 -9.27
C LYS A 77 6.96 -6.04 -9.67
N GLU A 78 6.64 -4.82 -10.13
CA GLU A 78 7.65 -3.80 -10.43
C GLU A 78 8.54 -3.53 -9.21
N GLY A 79 7.94 -3.36 -8.03
CA GLY A 79 8.66 -3.18 -6.76
C GLY A 79 9.60 -4.33 -6.40
N THR A 80 9.27 -5.59 -6.76
CA THR A 80 10.18 -6.74 -6.53
C THR A 80 11.39 -6.75 -7.47
N THR A 81 11.27 -6.14 -8.65
CA THR A 81 12.37 -6.07 -9.63
C THR A 81 13.30 -4.89 -9.42
N MET A 82 12.88 -3.90 -8.63
CA MET A 82 13.73 -2.78 -8.25
C MET A 82 14.85 -3.29 -7.33
N PRO A 83 16.14 -3.04 -7.65
CA PRO A 83 17.22 -3.31 -6.72
C PRO A 83 16.92 -2.58 -5.41
N GLN A 84 17.08 -3.25 -4.27
CA GLN A 84 17.21 -2.55 -3.00
C GLN A 84 18.49 -1.74 -3.07
N ALA A 85 18.40 -0.53 -3.61
CA ALA A 85 19.49 0.41 -3.55
C ALA A 85 19.77 0.67 -2.07
N TYR A 86 21.05 0.69 -1.70
CA TYR A 86 21.47 1.39 -0.50
C TYR A 86 21.11 2.86 -0.74
N VAL A 87 19.90 3.25 -0.35
CA VAL A 87 19.41 4.61 -0.46
C VAL A 87 20.10 5.37 0.66
N GLU A 88 21.15 6.11 0.30
CA GLU A 88 21.57 7.28 1.06
C GLU A 88 20.27 8.01 1.50
N PRO A 89 20.06 8.31 2.79
CA PRO A 89 18.75 8.68 3.31
C PRO A 89 18.30 10.03 2.75
N LEU A 90 17.76 9.97 1.53
CA LEU A 90 17.05 11.06 0.90
C LEU A 90 15.81 11.30 1.72
N THR A 91 15.60 12.55 2.06
CA THR A 91 14.41 12.98 2.79
C THR A 91 13.16 12.61 1.99
N TYR A 92 12.06 12.33 2.69
CA TYR A 92 10.78 11.98 2.07
C TYR A 92 10.34 12.99 0.99
N LEU A 93 10.64 14.29 1.18
CA LEU A 93 10.36 15.35 0.22
C LEU A 93 11.10 15.18 -1.12
N GLU A 94 12.33 14.67 -1.09
CA GLU A 94 13.11 14.41 -2.30
C GLU A 94 12.55 13.21 -3.07
N LEU A 95 12.10 12.18 -2.35
CA LEU A 95 11.43 11.01 -2.95
C LEU A 95 10.07 11.38 -3.56
N TYR A 96 9.26 12.16 -2.83
CA TYR A 96 7.97 12.65 -3.33
C TYR A 96 8.13 13.52 -4.57
N SER A 97 9.11 14.43 -4.58
CA SER A 97 9.40 15.30 -5.72
C SER A 97 9.81 14.49 -6.95
N ARG A 98 10.72 13.52 -6.80
CA ARG A 98 11.13 12.63 -7.91
C ARG A 98 9.97 11.80 -8.47
N ARG A 99 9.12 11.24 -7.60
CA ARG A 99 7.92 10.48 -8.01
C ARG A 99 6.92 11.38 -8.73
N LYS A 100 6.69 12.60 -8.23
CA LYS A 100 5.76 13.57 -8.82
C LYS A 100 6.22 14.00 -10.21
N ASP A 101 7.52 14.27 -10.38
CA ASP A 101 8.09 14.64 -11.68
C ASP A 101 8.00 13.49 -12.69
N PHE A 102 8.27 12.25 -12.26
CA PHE A 102 8.11 11.07 -13.11
C PHE A 102 6.67 10.92 -13.61
N VAL A 103 5.70 11.01 -12.69
CA VAL A 103 4.27 10.95 -13.02
C VAL A 103 3.91 12.07 -13.99
N TYR A 104 4.34 13.31 -13.73
CA TYR A 104 4.06 14.46 -14.58
C TYR A 104 4.62 14.31 -16.01
N ILE A 105 5.80 13.70 -16.19
CA ILE A 105 6.33 13.35 -17.51
C ILE A 105 5.43 12.34 -18.21
N SER A 106 4.99 11.28 -17.51
CA SER A 106 4.07 10.30 -18.07
C SER A 106 2.74 10.91 -18.51
N TRP A 107 2.25 11.95 -17.83
CA TRP A 107 1.01 12.66 -18.19
C TRP A 107 1.16 13.70 -19.31
N ARG A 108 2.38 14.07 -19.72
CA ARG A 108 2.61 14.98 -20.85
C ARG A 108 2.48 14.32 -22.23
N HIS A 109 2.39 13.00 -22.28
CA HIS A 109 2.17 12.28 -23.53
C HIS A 109 0.66 12.06 -23.74
N PRO A 110 0.01 12.73 -24.71
CA PRO A 110 -1.35 12.39 -25.08
C PRO A 110 -1.38 10.94 -25.59
N PRO A 111 -2.46 10.18 -25.32
CA PRO A 111 -2.59 8.82 -25.84
C PRO A 111 -2.53 8.88 -27.37
N ALA A 112 -1.71 8.02 -27.96
CA ALA A 112 -1.67 7.86 -29.41
C ALA A 112 -3.04 7.37 -29.90
N HIS A 113 -3.61 8.08 -30.87
CA HIS A 113 -4.87 7.75 -31.54
C HIS A 113 -4.67 6.73 -32.66
#